data_AF-A0A1Y1LJY1-F1
#
_entry.id   AF-A0A1Y1LJY1-F1
#
_cell.length_a   1.000
_cell.length_b   1.000
_cell.length_c   1.000
_cell.angle_alpha   90.00
_cell.angle_beta   90.00
_cell.angle_gamma   90.00
#
_symmetry.space_group_name_H-M   'P 1'
#
loop_
_entity.id
_entity.type
_entity.pdbx_description
1 polymer ?
#
loop_
_entity_poly.entity_id
_entity_poly.type
_entity_poly.pdbx_seq_one_letter_code
_entity_poly.pdbx_strand_id
1 'polypeptide(L)'
;GELFFAFDHFHYARSVPVHVEDMKSLPPSVLQEFMEGGFAVNRSKRRFSSIAIDQGHEQLNKVIKGSGGIIGLTQDPISMLNWSVCGPEVSKRLEQFKFTSNAEEDADQDYDFYHHDERIKNQGDFLDDLKSLTDVIRQHDNPFLQFGSELVSLEGLISQDKNSVSILEEAGRSQYNNFVKEFLVEKTKAFDAPVKKNNFRIFKAEKRRRDAAKKT
;
A
#
# COMPACT_ATOMS: atom_id res chain seq x y z
N GLY A 1 -8.25 0.18 11.91
CA GLY A 1 -9.13 1.36 11.99
C GLY A 1 -8.53 2.45 12.86
N GLU A 2 -8.18 2.10 14.11
CA GLU A 2 -7.73 3.00 15.18
C GLU A 2 -6.59 3.96 14.78
N LEU A 3 -5.56 3.46 14.11
CA LEU A 3 -4.43 4.28 13.63
C LEU A 3 -4.87 5.39 12.67
N PHE A 4 -5.86 5.16 11.80
CA PHE A 4 -6.35 6.19 10.88
C PHE A 4 -7.04 7.34 11.63
N PHE A 5 -7.72 7.05 12.74
CA PHE A 5 -8.29 8.08 13.60
C PHE A 5 -7.18 8.87 14.32
N ALA A 6 -6.22 8.17 14.91
CA ALA A 6 -5.07 8.79 15.56
C ALA A 6 -4.33 9.79 14.64
N PHE A 7 -4.09 9.43 13.38
CA PHE A 7 -3.33 10.24 12.42
C PHE A 7 -4.18 11.17 11.54
N ASP A 8 -5.46 11.39 11.88
CA ASP A 8 -6.35 12.30 11.13
C ASP A 8 -6.57 11.89 9.65
N HIS A 9 -6.42 10.61 9.32
CA HIS A 9 -6.70 10.05 7.99
C HIS A 9 -8.20 9.76 7.81
N PHE A 10 -9.04 10.79 7.96
CA PHE A 10 -10.48 10.62 8.13
C PHE A 10 -11.20 9.90 6.99
N HIS A 11 -10.72 10.02 5.74
CA HIS A 11 -11.28 9.25 4.63
C HIS A 11 -11.20 7.75 4.91
N TYR A 12 -10.01 7.26 5.26
CA TYR A 12 -9.80 5.86 5.64
C TYR A 12 -10.41 5.53 7.00
N ALA A 13 -10.32 6.44 7.97
CA ALA A 13 -10.84 6.24 9.31
C ALA A 13 -12.35 5.94 9.30
N ARG A 14 -13.11 6.57 8.40
CA ARG A 14 -14.56 6.36 8.24
C ARG A 14 -14.89 5.13 7.39
N SER A 15 -14.19 4.95 6.26
CA SER A 15 -14.50 3.87 5.32
C SER A 15 -14.04 2.49 5.80
N VAL A 16 -12.92 2.40 6.53
CA VAL A 16 -12.38 1.11 7.00
C VAL A 16 -13.31 0.39 7.98
N PRO A 17 -13.90 1.03 9.01
CA PRO A 17 -14.88 0.37 9.87
C PRO A 17 -16.07 -0.20 9.10
N VAL A 18 -16.62 0.57 8.15
CA VAL A 18 -17.73 0.12 7.28
C VAL A 18 -17.29 -1.09 6.47
N HIS A 19 -16.15 -0.98 5.79
CA HIS A 19 -15.59 -2.07 5.00
C HIS A 19 -15.37 -3.34 5.82
N VAL A 20 -14.87 -3.22 7.07
CA VAL A 20 -14.68 -4.37 7.96
C VAL A 20 -16.02 -5.02 8.34
N GLU A 21 -17.06 -4.24 8.62
CA GLU A 21 -18.40 -4.79 8.87
C GLU A 21 -18.99 -5.45 7.62
N ASP A 22 -18.82 -4.83 6.44
CA ASP A 22 -19.23 -5.43 5.16
C ASP A 22 -18.51 -6.76 4.94
N MET A 23 -17.20 -6.83 5.18
CA MET A 23 -16.41 -8.06 5.09
C MET A 23 -16.90 -9.15 6.04
N LYS A 24 -17.33 -8.81 7.26
CA LYS A 24 -17.92 -9.77 8.22
C LYS A 24 -19.27 -10.31 7.76
N SER A 25 -20.01 -9.53 6.97
CA SER A 25 -21.33 -9.92 6.44
C SER A 25 -21.25 -10.82 5.20
N LEU A 26 -20.05 -11.00 4.63
CA LEU A 26 -19.86 -11.84 3.44
C LEU A 26 -20.17 -13.32 3.73
N PRO A 27 -20.65 -14.07 2.72
CA PRO A 27 -20.88 -15.50 2.85
C PRO A 27 -19.60 -16.26 3.26
N PRO A 28 -19.71 -17.34 4.06
CA PRO A 28 -18.55 -18.16 4.45
C PRO A 28 -17.73 -18.69 3.26
N SER A 29 -18.36 -18.89 2.11
CA SER A 29 -17.67 -19.30 0.88
C SER A 29 -16.63 -18.28 0.41
N VAL A 30 -16.86 -16.98 0.64
CA VAL A 30 -15.88 -15.94 0.29
C VAL A 30 -14.65 -16.02 1.18
N LEU A 31 -14.83 -16.32 2.47
CA LEU A 31 -13.71 -16.55 3.38
C LEU A 31 -12.92 -17.80 2.98
N GLN A 32 -13.61 -18.87 2.56
CA GLN A 32 -12.96 -20.08 2.07
C GLN A 32 -12.10 -19.78 0.83
N GLU A 33 -12.65 -19.13 -0.19
CA GLU A 33 -11.92 -18.72 -1.39
C GLU A 33 -10.73 -17.81 -1.05
N PHE A 34 -10.90 -16.90 -0.09
CA PHE A 34 -9.81 -16.06 0.37
C PHE A 34 -8.67 -16.88 1.00
N MET A 35 -9.00 -17.85 1.86
CA MET A 35 -8.01 -18.76 2.47
C MET A 35 -7.32 -19.66 1.43
N GLU A 36 -8.02 -20.01 0.36
CA GLU A 36 -7.47 -20.78 -0.77
C GLU A 36 -6.63 -19.91 -1.73
N GLY A 37 -6.52 -18.60 -1.48
CA GLY A 37 -5.72 -17.68 -2.28
C GLY A 37 -6.44 -17.10 -3.50
N GLY A 38 -7.77 -17.25 -3.58
CA GLY A 38 -8.62 -16.72 -4.65
C GLY A 38 -8.67 -15.19 -4.77
N PHE A 39 -7.85 -14.47 -4.00
CA PHE A 39 -7.66 -13.02 -4.08
C PHE A 39 -6.41 -12.61 -4.89
N ALA A 40 -5.63 -13.59 -5.36
CA ALA A 40 -4.40 -13.37 -6.12
C ALA A 40 -4.45 -14.02 -7.52
N VAL A 41 -3.76 -13.41 -8.47
CA VAL A 41 -3.68 -13.85 -9.87
C VAL A 41 -2.25 -13.86 -10.36
N ASN A 42 -1.93 -14.78 -11.26
CA ASN A 42 -0.63 -14.83 -11.94
C ASN A 42 -0.75 -14.20 -13.33
N ARG A 43 -0.13 -13.03 -13.50
CA ARG A 43 -0.08 -12.34 -14.80
C ARG A 43 1.03 -12.84 -15.72
N SER A 44 2.03 -13.52 -15.16
CA SER A 44 3.16 -14.09 -15.88
C SER A 44 3.37 -15.55 -15.45
N LYS A 45 4.20 -16.29 -16.20
CA LYS A 45 4.64 -17.63 -15.80
C LYS A 45 5.81 -17.63 -14.83
N ARG A 46 6.33 -16.46 -14.44
CA ARG A 46 7.46 -16.35 -13.52
C ARG A 46 7.07 -16.83 -12.12
N ARG A 47 8.03 -17.39 -11.41
CA ARG A 47 7.89 -17.71 -9.99
C ARG A 47 7.63 -16.43 -9.20
N PHE A 48 6.90 -16.58 -8.10
CA PHE A 48 6.55 -15.48 -7.20
C PHE A 48 5.89 -14.28 -7.90
N SER A 49 5.17 -14.50 -9.00
CA SER A 49 4.50 -13.44 -9.78
C SER A 49 3.02 -13.29 -9.48
N SER A 50 2.54 -13.94 -8.42
CA SER A 50 1.18 -13.81 -7.93
C SER A 50 1.00 -12.42 -7.32
N ILE A 51 0.01 -11.69 -7.79
CA ILE A 51 -0.33 -10.35 -7.32
C ILE A 51 -1.80 -10.30 -6.94
N ALA A 52 -2.17 -9.41 -6.03
CA ALA A 52 -3.57 -9.20 -5.69
C ALA A 52 -4.39 -8.84 -6.95
N ILE A 53 -5.65 -9.30 -7.01
CA ILE A 53 -6.54 -9.04 -8.16
C ILE A 53 -6.63 -7.54 -8.49
N ASP A 54 -6.74 -6.68 -7.48
CA ASP A 54 -6.79 -5.22 -7.66
C ASP A 54 -5.53 -4.69 -8.35
N GLN A 55 -4.35 -5.15 -7.93
CA GLN A 55 -3.08 -4.77 -8.57
C GLN A 55 -3.00 -5.29 -10.01
N GLY A 56 -3.51 -6.50 -10.27
CA GLY A 56 -3.64 -7.04 -11.62
C GLY A 56 -4.55 -6.19 -12.51
N HIS A 57 -5.68 -5.75 -11.97
CA HIS A 57 -6.58 -4.80 -12.64
C HIS A 57 -5.91 -3.45 -12.87
N GLU A 58 -5.19 -2.88 -11.90
CA GLU A 58 -4.46 -1.61 -12.07
C GLU A 58 -3.44 -1.70 -13.22
N GLN A 59 -2.69 -2.80 -13.30
CA GLN A 59 -1.74 -3.03 -14.40
C GLN A 59 -2.44 -3.15 -15.75
N LEU A 60 -3.56 -3.87 -15.84
CA LEU A 60 -4.37 -3.95 -17.06
C LEU A 60 -4.91 -2.57 -17.46
N ASN A 61 -5.39 -1.82 -16.47
CA ASN A 61 -5.90 -0.47 -16.67
C ASN A 61 -4.81 0.46 -17.18
N LYS A 62 -3.54 0.28 -16.79
CA LYS A 62 -2.39 1.03 -17.32
C LYS A 62 -2.11 0.71 -18.79
N VAL A 63 -2.30 -0.53 -19.24
CA VAL A 63 -2.13 -0.90 -20.66
C VAL A 63 -3.16 -0.21 -21.55
N ILE A 64 -4.40 -0.09 -21.07
CA ILE A 64 -5.51 0.47 -21.83
C ILE A 64 -5.54 2.01 -21.73
N LYS A 65 -5.11 2.58 -20.60
CA LYS A 65 -4.93 4.02 -20.45
C LYS A 65 -3.75 4.46 -21.31
N GLY A 66 -4.05 5.05 -22.47
CA GLY A 66 -3.05 5.77 -23.25
C GLY A 66 -2.41 6.94 -22.47
N SER A 67 -1.49 7.66 -23.10
CA SER A 67 -0.73 8.77 -22.51
C SER A 67 -1.58 9.94 -21.98
N GLY A 68 -2.88 10.01 -22.30
CA GLY A 68 -3.82 11.05 -21.84
C GLY A 68 -4.54 10.78 -20.51
N GLY A 69 -4.33 9.63 -19.88
CA GLY A 69 -4.95 9.29 -18.59
C GLY A 69 -6.46 8.96 -18.67
N ILE A 70 -7.10 8.83 -17.50
CA ILE A 70 -8.47 8.31 -17.35
C ILE A 70 -9.57 9.39 -17.41
N ILE A 71 -9.19 10.67 -17.35
CA ILE A 71 -10.09 11.78 -17.00
C ILE A 71 -11.27 11.91 -17.98
N GLY A 72 -11.05 11.68 -19.28
CA GLY A 72 -12.12 11.68 -20.28
C GLY A 72 -13.01 10.43 -20.25
N LEU A 73 -12.47 9.29 -19.82
CA LEU A 73 -13.17 7.99 -19.77
C LEU A 73 -14.12 7.90 -18.57
N THR A 74 -13.81 8.56 -17.46
CA THR A 74 -14.61 8.55 -16.24
C THR A 74 -15.74 9.57 -16.21
N GLN A 75 -15.78 10.51 -17.16
CA GLN A 75 -16.81 11.55 -17.23
C GLN A 75 -18.05 11.13 -18.03
N ASP A 76 -17.94 10.08 -18.85
CA ASP A 76 -19.07 9.49 -19.57
C ASP A 76 -19.37 8.07 -19.01
N PRO A 77 -20.52 7.86 -18.35
CA PRO A 77 -20.90 6.56 -17.80
C PRO A 77 -20.93 5.42 -18.83
N ILE A 78 -21.29 5.72 -20.09
CA ILE A 78 -21.36 4.72 -21.16
C ILE A 78 -19.95 4.29 -21.59
N SER A 79 -19.05 5.24 -21.77
CA SER A 79 -17.62 4.97 -22.04
C SER A 79 -16.97 4.19 -20.90
N MET A 80 -17.29 4.52 -19.64
CA MET A 80 -16.80 3.79 -18.48
C MET A 80 -17.35 2.36 -18.42
N LEU A 81 -18.63 2.15 -18.73
CA LEU A 81 -19.24 0.82 -18.80
C LEU A 81 -18.60 -0.03 -19.91
N ASN A 82 -18.53 0.52 -21.12
CA ASN A 82 -17.90 -0.15 -22.26
C ASN A 82 -16.44 -0.50 -21.98
N TRP A 83 -15.71 0.39 -21.29
CA TRP A 83 -14.35 0.13 -20.87
C TRP A 83 -14.24 -0.96 -19.80
N SER A 84 -15.15 -0.98 -18.82
CA SER A 84 -15.18 -1.99 -17.76
C SER A 84 -15.48 -3.39 -18.31
N VAL A 85 -16.29 -3.48 -19.37
CA VAL A 85 -16.66 -4.74 -20.01
C VAL A 85 -15.64 -5.17 -21.07
N CYS A 86 -15.22 -4.27 -21.96
CA CYS A 86 -14.41 -4.60 -23.13
C CYS A 86 -12.90 -4.40 -22.92
N GLY A 87 -12.51 -3.56 -21.95
CA GLY A 87 -11.12 -3.20 -21.69
C GLY A 87 -10.20 -4.41 -21.50
N PRO A 88 -10.53 -5.37 -20.61
CA PRO A 88 -9.73 -6.57 -20.41
C PRO A 88 -9.53 -7.39 -21.71
N GLU A 89 -10.58 -7.55 -22.51
CA GLU A 89 -10.54 -8.33 -23.76
C GLU A 89 -9.72 -7.61 -24.85
N VAL A 90 -9.85 -6.27 -24.95
CA VAL A 90 -9.03 -5.46 -25.88
C VAL A 90 -7.56 -5.51 -25.47
N SER A 91 -7.25 -5.41 -24.18
CA SER A 91 -5.89 -5.54 -23.65
C SER A 91 -5.30 -6.91 -23.98
N LYS A 92 -6.05 -7.98 -23.74
CA LYS A 92 -5.65 -9.35 -24.05
C LYS A 92 -5.35 -9.54 -25.54
N ARG A 93 -6.20 -9.03 -26.44
CA ARG A 93 -5.98 -9.13 -27.89
C ARG A 93 -4.77 -8.32 -28.34
N LEU A 94 -4.53 -7.15 -27.74
CA LEU A 94 -3.35 -6.34 -28.03
C LEU A 94 -2.07 -7.05 -27.59
N GLU A 95 -2.07 -7.70 -26.42
CA GLU A 95 -0.94 -8.52 -25.95
C GLU A 95 -0.69 -9.71 -26.88
N GLN A 96 -1.75 -10.43 -27.28
CA GLN A 96 -1.65 -11.53 -28.25
C GLN A 96 -1.11 -11.06 -29.60
N PHE A 97 -1.59 -9.93 -30.11
CA PHE A 97 -1.11 -9.36 -31.37
C PHE A 97 0.38 -9.05 -31.31
N LYS A 98 0.83 -8.34 -30.27
CA LYS A 98 2.26 -8.05 -30.05
C LYS A 98 3.11 -9.32 -30.01
N PHE A 99 2.64 -10.35 -29.30
CA PHE A 99 3.32 -11.65 -29.24
C PHE A 99 3.43 -12.30 -30.62
N THR A 100 2.36 -12.27 -31.44
CA THR A 100 2.41 -12.82 -32.81
C THR A 100 3.25 -11.99 -33.77
N SER A 101 3.33 -10.67 -33.57
CA SER A 101 4.14 -9.77 -34.41
C SER A 101 5.63 -9.82 -34.07
N ASN A 102 5.99 -10.12 -32.82
CA ASN A 102 7.38 -10.22 -32.34
C ASN A 102 7.90 -11.67 -32.29
N ALA A 103 7.17 -12.63 -32.85
CA ALA A 103 7.48 -14.06 -32.78
C ALA A 103 8.86 -14.43 -33.39
N GLU A 104 9.45 -13.56 -34.21
CA GLU A 104 10.80 -13.76 -34.78
C GLU A 104 11.92 -13.18 -33.89
N GLU A 105 11.65 -12.21 -33.00
CA GLU A 105 12.64 -11.63 -32.07
C GLU A 105 12.63 -12.31 -30.69
N ASP A 106 11.50 -12.93 -30.30
CA ASP A 106 11.32 -13.58 -28.99
C ASP A 106 11.79 -15.05 -28.95
N ALA A 107 12.27 -15.62 -30.06
CA ALA A 107 12.77 -17.00 -30.10
C ALA A 107 14.04 -17.24 -29.23
N ASP A 108 14.75 -16.15 -28.90
CA ASP A 108 15.94 -16.15 -28.02
C ASP A 108 15.64 -15.66 -26.59
N GLN A 109 14.40 -15.30 -26.26
CA GLN A 109 14.02 -15.03 -24.87
C GLN A 109 13.77 -16.36 -24.17
N ASP A 110 14.88 -16.87 -23.65
CA ASP A 110 15.02 -17.91 -22.65
C ASP A 110 13.79 -18.01 -21.74
N TYR A 111 13.50 -19.25 -21.33
CA TYR A 111 12.47 -19.63 -20.38
C TYR A 111 12.76 -19.03 -18.98
N ASP A 112 12.83 -17.71 -18.86
CA ASP A 112 13.13 -16.97 -17.65
C ASP A 112 11.89 -16.98 -16.76
N PHE A 113 11.72 -18.12 -16.08
CA PHE A 113 10.76 -18.32 -15.02
C PHE A 113 11.17 -17.61 -13.72
N TYR A 114 12.31 -16.90 -13.66
CA TYR A 114 12.77 -16.27 -12.43
C TYR A 114 12.03 -14.95 -12.19
N HIS A 115 11.74 -14.65 -10.93
CA HIS A 115 11.29 -13.30 -10.57
C HIS A 115 12.43 -12.30 -10.81
N HIS A 116 12.11 -11.04 -11.13
CA HIS A 116 13.14 -10.03 -11.38
C HIS A 116 14.06 -9.81 -10.16
N ASP A 117 13.55 -10.06 -8.95
CA ASP A 117 14.32 -10.01 -7.70
C ASP A 117 15.29 -11.19 -7.52
N GLU A 118 15.09 -12.30 -8.23
CA GLU A 118 16.02 -13.44 -8.20
C GLU A 118 17.29 -13.20 -9.05
N ARG A 119 17.40 -12.04 -9.70
CA ARG A 119 18.58 -11.69 -10.50
C ARG A 119 19.79 -11.48 -9.61
N ILE A 120 20.96 -11.94 -10.07
CA ILE A 120 22.23 -11.88 -9.33
C ILE A 120 22.52 -10.46 -8.80
N LYS A 121 22.25 -9.43 -9.61
CA LYS A 121 22.43 -8.03 -9.20
C LYS A 121 21.54 -7.66 -8.01
N ASN A 122 20.24 -7.94 -8.08
CA ASN A 122 19.30 -7.61 -7.00
C ASN A 122 19.64 -8.36 -5.70
N GLN A 123 20.11 -9.61 -5.82
CA GLN A 123 20.61 -10.38 -4.69
C GLN A 123 21.90 -9.80 -4.10
N GLY A 124 22.80 -9.30 -4.95
CA GLY A 124 24.01 -8.58 -4.53
C GLY A 124 23.68 -7.29 -3.77
N ASP A 125 22.80 -6.46 -4.34
CA ASP A 125 22.34 -5.21 -3.73
C ASP A 125 21.67 -5.48 -2.37
N PHE A 126 20.81 -6.52 -2.28
CA PHE A 126 20.18 -6.94 -1.03
C PHE A 126 21.20 -7.40 0.02
N LEU A 127 22.23 -8.15 -0.37
CA LEU A 127 23.29 -8.56 0.54
C LEU A 127 24.09 -7.38 1.06
N ASP A 128 24.34 -6.37 0.24
CA ASP A 128 25.05 -5.16 0.65
C ASP A 128 24.19 -4.30 1.60
N ASP A 129 22.88 -4.20 1.36
CA ASP A 129 21.93 -3.57 2.29
C ASP A 129 21.90 -4.29 3.65
N LEU A 130 21.89 -5.63 3.65
CA LEU A 130 21.94 -6.43 4.88
C LEU A 130 23.24 -6.24 5.64
N LYS A 131 24.38 -6.15 4.95
CA LYS A 131 25.67 -5.84 5.60
C LYS A 131 25.63 -4.46 6.23
N SER A 132 25.15 -3.45 5.50
CA SER A 132 25.00 -2.08 6.00
C SER A 132 24.15 -2.03 7.27
N LEU A 133 22.97 -2.66 7.25
CA LEU A 133 22.10 -2.75 8.43
C LEU A 133 22.77 -3.48 9.60
N THR A 134 23.46 -4.59 9.31
CA THR A 134 24.16 -5.38 10.33
C THR A 134 25.29 -4.57 10.96
N ASP A 135 26.03 -3.81 10.17
CA ASP A 135 27.11 -2.96 10.65
C ASP A 135 26.57 -1.82 11.51
N VAL A 136 25.44 -1.20 11.15
CA VAL A 136 24.75 -0.23 12.01
C VAL A 136 24.35 -0.86 13.33
N ILE A 137 23.75 -2.06 13.34
CA ILE A 137 23.35 -2.78 14.56
C ILE A 137 24.55 -3.20 15.43
N ARG A 138 25.72 -3.47 14.81
CA ARG A 138 26.96 -3.78 15.54
C ARG A 138 27.62 -2.54 16.11
N GLN A 139 27.57 -1.41 15.40
CA GLN A 139 28.14 -0.14 15.83
C GLN A 139 27.25 0.54 16.88
N HIS A 140 25.94 0.46 16.71
CA HIS A 140 24.91 0.98 17.60
C HIS A 140 24.15 -0.22 18.17
N ASP A 141 24.46 -0.60 19.41
CA ASP A 141 23.91 -1.73 20.15
C ASP A 141 22.49 -2.13 19.71
N ASN A 142 22.26 -3.42 19.46
CA ASN A 142 21.01 -3.92 18.91
C ASN A 142 19.78 -3.33 19.64
N PRO A 143 18.98 -2.47 18.97
CA PRO A 143 17.89 -1.76 19.63
C PRO A 143 16.76 -2.69 20.06
N PHE A 144 16.68 -3.91 19.51
CA PHE A 144 15.70 -4.92 19.93
C PHE A 144 16.09 -5.66 21.22
N LEU A 145 17.35 -5.52 21.68
CA LEU A 145 17.82 -6.05 22.96
C LEU A 145 17.81 -5.00 24.07
N GLN A 146 17.58 -3.73 23.71
CA GLN A 146 17.52 -2.64 24.67
C GLN A 146 16.13 -2.59 25.31
N PHE A 147 16.04 -2.97 26.59
CA PHE A 147 14.83 -2.80 27.39
C PHE A 147 14.79 -1.39 28.00
N GLY A 148 14.62 -0.39 27.14
CA GLY A 148 14.51 1.02 27.53
C GLY A 148 13.07 1.54 27.47
N SER A 149 12.76 2.57 28.25
CA SER A 149 11.53 3.37 28.08
C SER A 149 11.66 4.40 26.95
N GLU A 150 12.84 4.54 26.35
CA GLU A 150 13.12 5.49 25.28
C GLU A 150 12.93 4.81 23.92
N LEU A 151 12.41 5.57 22.95
CA LEU A 151 12.33 5.12 21.57
C LEU A 151 13.72 5.36 20.93
N VAL A 152 14.16 4.47 20.04
CA VAL A 152 15.49 4.57 19.41
C VAL A 152 15.31 4.52 17.90
N SER A 153 15.88 5.49 17.18
CA SER A 153 15.98 5.43 15.72
C SER A 153 17.20 4.63 15.31
N LEU A 154 17.08 3.80 14.27
CA LEU A 154 18.20 3.05 13.70
C LEU A 154 19.31 3.95 13.14
N GLU A 155 19.00 5.20 12.78
CA GLU A 155 19.98 6.19 12.28
C GLU A 155 20.54 7.11 13.39
N GLY A 156 20.28 6.83 14.67
CA GLY A 156 20.85 7.60 15.79
C GLY A 156 20.19 8.96 16.07
N LEU A 157 19.01 9.23 15.50
CA LEU A 157 18.26 10.47 15.75
C LEU A 157 17.17 10.29 16.84
N ILE A 158 17.22 11.20 17.81
CA ILE A 158 16.44 11.27 19.05
C ILE A 158 14.95 11.03 18.81
N SER A 159 14.38 10.07 19.54
CA SER A 159 12.94 9.88 19.55
C SER A 159 12.18 10.96 20.32
N GLN A 160 10.87 11.05 20.07
CA GLN A 160 9.98 11.69 21.03
C GLN A 160 9.74 10.77 22.24
N ASP A 161 9.14 11.35 23.28
CA ASP A 161 8.70 10.69 24.51
C ASP A 161 7.74 9.54 24.19
N LYS A 162 8.01 8.34 24.73
CA LYS A 162 7.19 7.12 24.59
C LYS A 162 5.74 7.35 25.00
N ASN A 163 5.49 8.31 25.90
CA ASN A 163 4.14 8.75 26.26
C ASN A 163 3.33 9.21 25.04
N SER A 164 3.97 9.79 24.02
CA SER A 164 3.30 10.29 22.81
C SER A 164 2.66 9.17 22.00
N VAL A 165 3.29 7.99 21.95
CA VAL A 165 2.76 6.84 21.19
C VAL A 165 1.64 6.15 21.96
N SER A 166 1.76 6.00 23.29
CA SER A 166 0.69 5.42 24.12
C SER A 166 -0.57 6.28 24.08
N ILE A 167 -0.42 7.61 24.22
CA ILE A 167 -1.53 8.57 24.12
C ILE A 167 -2.19 8.48 22.74
N LEU A 168 -1.39 8.29 21.69
CA LEU A 168 -1.89 8.18 20.33
C LEU A 168 -2.70 6.90 20.10
N GLU A 169 -2.24 5.77 20.61
CA GLU A 169 -2.97 4.50 20.54
C GLU A 169 -4.32 4.61 21.29
N GLU A 170 -4.30 5.13 22.52
CA GLU A 170 -5.50 5.33 23.32
C GLU A 170 -6.49 6.29 22.65
N ALA A 171 -6.01 7.40 22.09
CA ALA A 171 -6.83 8.36 21.37
C ALA A 171 -7.45 7.75 20.12
N GLY A 172 -6.66 7.03 19.30
CA GLY A 172 -7.13 6.35 18.10
C GLY A 172 -8.18 5.28 18.39
N ARG A 173 -7.95 4.47 19.43
CA ARG A 173 -8.88 3.44 19.90
C ARG A 173 -10.18 4.03 20.44
N SER A 174 -10.09 5.06 21.28
CA SER A 174 -11.27 5.76 21.81
C SER A 174 -12.12 6.36 20.69
N GLN A 175 -11.48 7.01 19.70
CA GLN A 175 -12.16 7.60 18.55
C GLN A 175 -12.81 6.56 17.64
N TYR A 176 -12.11 5.47 17.36
CA TYR A 176 -12.65 4.36 16.59
C TYR A 176 -13.89 3.76 17.27
N ASN A 177 -13.80 3.46 18.57
CA ASN A 177 -14.93 2.88 19.32
C ASN A 177 -16.13 3.81 19.38
N ASN A 178 -15.90 5.11 19.63
CA ASN A 178 -16.95 6.11 19.58
C ASN A 178 -17.57 6.21 18.18
N PHE A 179 -16.76 6.16 17.12
CA PHE A 179 -17.26 6.17 15.76
C PHE A 179 -18.13 4.94 15.46
N VAL A 180 -17.65 3.73 15.73
CA VAL A 180 -18.43 2.49 15.52
C VAL A 180 -19.76 2.55 16.28
N LYS A 181 -19.72 2.98 17.54
CA LYS A 181 -20.90 3.11 18.38
C LYS A 181 -21.90 4.14 17.81
N GLU A 182 -21.47 5.37 17.57
CA GLU A 182 -22.36 6.46 17.15
C GLU A 182 -22.88 6.29 15.71
N PHE A 183 -22.07 5.73 14.80
CA PHE A 183 -22.41 5.67 13.37
C PHE A 183 -22.93 4.31 12.90
N LEU A 184 -22.35 3.20 13.37
CA LEU A 184 -22.73 1.86 12.88
C LEU A 184 -23.81 1.23 13.77
N VAL A 185 -23.69 1.40 15.09
CA VAL A 185 -24.60 0.76 16.06
C VAL A 185 -25.81 1.65 16.36
N GLU A 186 -25.59 2.84 16.92
CA GLU A 186 -26.66 3.72 17.42
C GLU A 186 -27.21 4.65 16.33
N LYS A 187 -26.46 4.88 15.25
CA LYS A 187 -26.84 5.73 14.10
C LYS A 187 -27.30 7.13 14.51
N THR A 188 -26.68 7.71 15.53
CA THR A 188 -27.05 9.00 16.13
C THR A 188 -26.45 10.21 15.40
N LYS A 189 -25.43 9.99 14.56
CA LYS A 189 -24.76 11.04 13.78
C LYS A 189 -24.68 10.67 12.29
N ALA A 190 -24.62 11.70 11.44
CA ALA A 190 -24.47 11.54 10.00
C ALA A 190 -23.03 11.18 9.61
N PHE A 191 -22.84 10.16 8.76
CA PHE A 191 -21.52 9.59 8.43
C PHE A 191 -20.44 10.62 8.01
N ASP A 192 -20.86 11.72 7.40
CA ASP A 192 -20.00 12.80 6.90
C ASP A 192 -19.68 13.88 7.96
N ALA A 193 -20.29 13.81 9.14
CA ALA A 193 -20.16 14.79 10.22
C ALA A 193 -18.70 15.17 10.52
N PRO A 194 -18.39 16.46 10.72
CA PRO A 194 -17.01 16.91 10.97
C PRO A 194 -16.34 16.18 12.13
N VAL A 195 -15.09 15.73 11.93
CA VAL A 195 -14.27 15.10 12.97
C VAL A 195 -13.14 16.04 13.36
N LYS A 196 -12.94 16.24 14.66
CA LYS A 196 -11.86 17.08 15.20
C LYS A 196 -10.51 16.41 14.96
N LYS A 197 -9.54 17.18 14.47
CA LYS A 197 -8.15 16.75 14.29
C LYS A 197 -7.40 16.61 15.62
N ASN A 198 -6.61 15.56 15.72
CA ASN A 198 -5.69 15.28 16.81
C ASN A 198 -4.38 16.05 16.66
N ASN A 199 -3.85 16.15 15.44
CA ASN A 199 -2.56 16.76 15.12
C ASN A 199 -1.38 16.23 15.96
N PHE A 200 -1.38 14.94 16.28
CA PHE A 200 -0.26 14.33 17.00
C PHE A 200 1.04 14.45 16.18
N ARG A 201 2.11 14.84 16.87
CA ARG A 201 3.48 14.77 16.35
C ARG A 201 4.13 13.57 17.02
N ILE A 202 4.73 12.68 16.24
CA ILE A 202 5.49 11.51 16.76
C ILE A 202 7.00 11.66 16.48
N PHE A 203 7.35 12.35 15.40
CA PHE A 203 8.74 12.61 15.04
C PHE A 203 9.08 14.08 15.32
N LYS A 204 10.29 14.33 15.82
CA LYS A 204 10.84 15.69 15.87
C LYS A 204 11.07 16.14 14.44
N ALA A 205 10.56 17.32 14.08
CA ALA A 205 10.91 17.94 12.81
C ALA A 205 12.38 18.34 12.86
N GLU A 206 13.21 17.79 11.98
CA GLU A 206 14.56 18.33 11.79
C GLU A 206 14.46 19.79 11.31
N LYS A 207 15.31 20.66 11.87
CA LYS A 207 15.50 21.99 11.29
C LYS A 207 16.07 21.78 9.90
N ARG A 208 15.28 22.03 8.85
CA ARG A 208 15.80 22.17 7.47
C ARG A 208 17.02 23.09 7.53
N ARG A 209 18.21 22.57 7.20
CA ARG A 209 19.36 23.42 6.89
C ARG A 209 18.91 24.31 5.74
N ARG A 210 18.81 25.62 5.98
CA ARG A 210 18.63 26.56 4.88
C ARG A 210 19.94 26.50 4.10
N ASP A 211 19.89 25.99 2.88
CA ASP A 211 20.99 26.17 1.95
C ASP A 211 21.22 27.68 1.84
N ALA A 212 22.38 28.11 2.34
CA ALA A 212 22.81 29.48 2.17
C ALA A 212 22.88 29.73 0.67
N ALA A 213 22.00 30.62 0.19
CA ALA A 213 21.99 31.08 -1.19
C ALA A 213 23.43 31.38 -1.64
N LYS A 214 23.93 30.63 -2.62
CA LYS A 214 25.15 31.01 -3.34
C LYS A 214 24.88 32.35 -4.03
N LYS A 215 25.31 33.43 -3.38
CA LYS A 215 25.63 34.69 -4.05
C LYS A 215 27.03 34.55 -4.61
N THR A 216 27.14 34.47 -5.93
CA THR A 216 28.10 35.17 -6.80
C THR A 216 27.70 34.89 -8.22
#